data_AF-A0A6J2XIQ3-F1
#
_entry.id   AF-A0A6J2XIQ3-F1
#
_cell.length_a   1.000
_cell.length_b   1.000
_cell.length_c   1.000
_cell.angle_alpha   90.00
_cell.angle_beta   90.00
_cell.angle_gamma   90.00
#
_symmetry.space_group_name_H-M   'P 1'
#
loop_
_entity.id
_entity.type
_entity.pdbx_description
1 polymer ?
#
loop_
_entity_poly.entity_id
_entity_poly.type
_entity_poly.pdbx_seq_one_letter_code
_entity_poly.pdbx_strand_id
1 'polypeptide(L)'
;MDAIPGPSNSMPPGRRSPNDIETFKDCSRVSDANALRGLSMLLDDFAATWWYGVKDTVATWETALDLLRLTFGPRKLAYLVCREIFSNEQDIRTPSDVFICQSRSLLAQLPANTLTESTQIDMIYGLLHKRIREKVPRDKVPTFNELLKECGMVEETFVDHFDIRPL
;
A
#
# COMPACT_ATOMS: atom_id res chain seq x y z
N MET A 1 -8.53 37.19 -24.16
CA MET A 1 -9.62 36.39 -23.56
C MET A 1 -8.97 35.07 -23.23
N ASP A 2 -8.32 35.00 -22.07
CA ASP A 2 -7.52 33.85 -21.67
C ASP A 2 -8.15 33.22 -20.44
N ALA A 3 -8.30 31.90 -20.54
CA ALA A 3 -9.00 31.06 -19.61
C ALA A 3 -8.37 31.11 -18.20
N ILE A 4 -9.23 31.27 -17.20
CA ILE A 4 -8.89 31.09 -15.79
C ILE A 4 -8.53 29.60 -15.58
N PRO A 5 -7.36 29.25 -15.04
CA PRO A 5 -7.08 27.87 -14.65
C PRO A 5 -7.99 27.50 -13.47
N GLY A 6 -8.72 26.40 -13.60
CA GLY A 6 -9.59 25.86 -12.55
C GLY A 6 -8.82 25.53 -11.27
N PRO A 7 -9.53 25.38 -10.14
CA PRO A 7 -8.91 25.19 -8.84
C PRO A 7 -8.06 23.94 -8.85
N SER A 8 -6.77 24.13 -8.54
CA SER A 8 -5.85 23.07 -8.18
C SER A 8 -6.52 22.21 -7.11
N ASN A 9 -6.59 20.91 -7.35
CA ASN A 9 -7.07 19.93 -6.39
C ASN A 9 -6.02 19.84 -5.27
N SER A 10 -6.04 20.83 -4.40
CA SER A 10 -5.22 20.94 -3.21
C SER A 10 -5.76 19.95 -2.18
N MET A 11 -4.90 19.02 -1.82
CA MET A 11 -5.07 18.06 -0.75
C MET A 11 -5.59 18.77 0.52
N PRO A 12 -6.63 18.24 1.20
CA PRO A 12 -7.20 18.92 2.36
C PRO A 12 -6.14 19.06 3.48
N PRO A 13 -6.10 20.20 4.18
CA PRO A 13 -5.11 20.45 5.22
C PRO A 13 -5.34 19.56 6.44
N GLY A 14 -4.24 19.09 7.06
CA GLY A 14 -4.24 18.70 8.47
C GLY A 14 -4.37 17.21 8.81
N ARG A 15 -4.09 16.27 7.90
CA ARG A 15 -3.89 14.86 8.29
C ARG A 15 -2.46 14.43 8.04
N ARG A 16 -1.56 14.66 9.00
CA ARG A 16 -0.26 13.99 8.99
C ARG A 16 -0.48 12.49 9.19
N SER A 17 0.06 11.69 8.28
CA SER A 17 -0.06 10.23 8.36
C SER A 17 0.74 9.72 9.57
N PRO A 18 0.29 8.67 10.27
CA PRO A 18 1.10 8.03 11.31
C PRO A 18 2.51 7.64 10.83
N ASN A 19 2.68 7.32 9.55
CA ASN A 19 4.00 7.02 8.95
C ASN A 19 4.91 8.26 8.86
N ASP A 20 4.37 9.45 8.69
CA ASP A 20 5.14 10.69 8.65
C ASP A 20 5.67 11.04 10.05
N ILE A 21 4.88 10.72 11.09
CA ILE A 21 5.23 10.92 12.50
C ILE A 21 6.35 9.95 12.92
N GLU A 22 6.28 8.69 12.47
CA GLU A 22 7.32 7.68 12.70
C GLU A 22 8.63 8.06 12.01
N THR A 23 8.56 8.46 10.73
CA THR A 23 9.71 8.96 9.97
C THR A 23 10.36 10.20 10.62
N PHE A 24 9.55 11.13 11.13
CA PHE A 24 10.05 12.32 11.83
C PHE A 24 10.79 11.97 13.13
N LYS A 25 10.27 11.02 13.92
CA LYS A 25 10.92 10.57 15.16
C LYS A 25 12.28 9.94 14.87
N ASP A 26 12.35 9.09 13.84
CA ASP A 26 13.58 8.42 13.42
C ASP A 26 14.64 9.42 12.92
N CYS A 27 14.23 10.41 12.13
CA CYS A 27 15.12 11.48 11.69
C CYS A 27 15.59 12.39 12.84
N SER A 28 14.78 12.57 13.88
CA SER A 28 15.04 13.51 14.98
C SER A 28 15.74 12.88 16.19
N ARG A 29 15.95 11.55 16.21
CA ARG A 29 16.58 10.80 17.32
C ARG A 29 15.98 11.10 18.69
N VAL A 30 14.66 11.30 18.75
CA VAL A 30 13.95 11.64 19.99
C VAL A 30 13.58 10.35 20.72
N SER A 31 13.82 10.31 22.04
CA SER A 31 13.41 9.17 22.88
C SER A 31 11.89 9.03 22.92
N ASP A 32 11.39 7.81 23.09
CA ASP A 32 9.95 7.49 23.12
C ASP A 32 9.17 8.34 24.12
N ALA A 33 9.74 8.59 25.30
CA ALA A 33 9.13 9.43 26.33
C ALA A 33 9.00 10.91 25.89
N ASN A 34 9.98 11.43 25.15
CA ASN A 34 9.94 12.80 24.64
C ASN A 34 9.06 12.90 23.38
N ALA A 35 9.03 11.86 22.55
CA ALA A 35 8.15 11.77 21.39
C ALA A 35 6.68 11.76 21.82
N LEU A 36 6.32 10.99 22.86
CA LEU A 36 4.98 10.99 23.45
C LEU A 36 4.55 12.37 23.96
N ARG A 37 5.44 13.09 24.64
CA ARG A 37 5.17 14.46 25.12
C ARG A 37 4.97 15.44 23.96
N GLY A 38 5.79 15.32 22.93
CA GLY A 38 5.75 16.16 21.73
C GLY A 38 4.64 15.81 20.74
N LEU A 39 3.98 14.66 20.88
CA LEU A 39 2.99 14.16 19.91
C LEU A 39 1.83 15.14 19.71
N SER A 40 1.36 15.78 20.79
CA SER A 40 0.33 16.81 20.74
C SER A 40 0.67 18.01 19.84
N MET A 41 1.96 18.32 19.67
CA MET A 41 2.43 19.43 18.83
C MET A 41 2.47 19.07 17.34
N LEU A 42 2.36 17.78 17.00
CA LEU A 42 2.36 17.28 15.62
C LEU A 42 0.94 17.05 15.07
N LEU A 43 -0.07 17.11 15.94
CA LEU A 43 -1.47 16.88 15.60
C LEU A 43 -2.19 18.22 15.45
N ASP A 44 -3.03 18.33 14.42
CA ASP A 44 -3.81 19.53 14.14
C ASP A 44 -5.30 19.31 14.50
N ASP A 45 -5.96 20.38 14.95
CA ASP A 45 -7.40 20.50 15.22
C ASP A 45 -8.05 19.30 15.96
N PHE A 46 -8.78 18.49 15.21
CA PHE A 46 -9.56 17.37 15.72
C PHE A 46 -8.66 16.26 16.30
N ALA A 47 -7.49 16.02 15.70
CA ALA A 47 -6.56 15.01 16.17
C ALA A 47 -5.90 15.43 17.50
N ALA A 48 -5.61 16.73 17.67
CA ALA A 48 -5.12 17.25 18.95
C ALA A 48 -6.17 17.10 20.05
N THR A 49 -7.43 17.46 19.77
CA THR A 49 -8.55 17.33 20.71
C THR A 49 -8.79 15.87 21.11
N TRP A 50 -8.75 14.94 20.15
CA TRP A 50 -8.82 13.51 20.43
C TRP A 50 -7.67 13.05 21.32
N TRP A 51 -6.43 13.47 21.01
CA TRP A 51 -5.25 13.07 21.77
C TRP A 51 -5.32 13.51 23.24
N TYR A 52 -5.83 14.71 23.52
CA TYR A 52 -6.07 15.16 24.90
C TYR A 52 -7.01 14.26 25.69
N GLY A 53 -7.97 13.59 25.02
CA GLY A 53 -8.90 12.67 25.66
C GLY A 53 -8.34 11.28 25.93
N VAL A 54 -7.27 10.87 25.25
CA VAL A 54 -6.71 9.52 25.35
C VAL A 54 -5.29 9.48 25.93
N LYS A 55 -4.55 10.60 25.95
CA LYS A 55 -3.13 10.66 26.35
C LYS A 55 -2.81 10.06 27.72
N ASP A 56 -3.72 10.18 28.68
CA ASP A 56 -3.51 9.69 30.06
C ASP A 56 -3.66 8.16 30.16
N THR A 57 -4.21 7.53 29.12
CA THR A 57 -4.36 6.07 28.99
C THR A 57 -3.23 5.42 28.19
N VAL A 58 -2.31 6.22 27.63
CA VAL A 58 -1.27 5.76 26.69
C VAL A 58 0.11 5.89 27.32
N ALA A 59 0.73 4.75 27.63
CA ALA A 59 2.02 4.70 28.32
C ALA A 59 3.23 4.54 27.39
N THR A 60 3.03 4.06 26.17
CA THR A 60 4.12 3.75 25.22
C THR A 60 3.92 4.43 23.88
N TRP A 61 5.03 4.71 23.19
CA TRP A 61 4.98 5.31 21.87
C TRP A 61 4.27 4.40 20.84
N GLU A 62 4.48 3.09 20.95
CA GLU A 62 3.84 2.08 20.12
C GLU A 62 2.30 2.10 20.29
N THR A 63 1.82 2.12 21.54
CA THR A 63 0.38 2.21 21.80
C THR A 63 -0.23 3.52 21.30
N ALA A 64 0.53 4.63 21.33
CA ALA A 64 0.11 5.89 20.74
C ALA A 64 -0.04 5.82 19.21
N LEU A 65 0.93 5.22 18.53
CA LEU A 65 0.89 5.02 17.08
C LEU A 65 -0.25 4.08 16.67
N ASP A 66 -0.48 3.00 17.41
CA ASP A 66 -1.58 2.07 17.16
C ASP A 66 -2.94 2.74 17.33
N LEU A 67 -3.11 3.56 18.37
CA LEU A 67 -4.33 4.36 18.56
C LEU A 67 -4.54 5.41 17.47
N LEU A 68 -3.46 6.05 17.00
CA LEU A 68 -3.51 6.98 15.86
C LEU A 68 -3.89 6.27 14.56
N ARG A 69 -3.29 5.11 14.28
CA ARG A 69 -3.64 4.26 13.13
C ARG A 69 -5.07 3.73 13.23
N LEU A 70 -5.53 3.40 14.44
CA LEU A 70 -6.90 2.96 14.70
C LEU A 70 -7.92 4.08 14.41
N THR A 71 -7.64 5.29 14.88
CA THR A 71 -8.58 6.42 14.87
C THR A 71 -8.56 7.21 13.57
N PHE A 72 -7.36 7.42 13.01
CA PHE A 72 -7.13 8.28 11.85
C PHE A 72 -6.47 7.59 10.68
N GLY A 73 -6.05 6.33 10.85
CA GLY A 73 -5.53 5.54 9.74
C GLY A 73 -6.60 5.40 8.66
N PRO A 74 -6.22 5.52 7.38
CA PRO A 74 -7.13 5.26 6.28
C PRO A 74 -7.47 3.76 6.28
N ARG A 75 -8.51 3.36 7.01
CA ARG A 75 -9.07 2.00 6.91
C ARG A 75 -10.18 2.02 5.89
N LYS A 76 -9.81 1.89 4.63
CA LYS A 76 -10.76 1.46 3.61
C LYS A 76 -11.34 0.13 4.11
N LEU A 77 -12.67 0.07 4.27
CA LEU A 77 -13.33 -1.11 4.84
C LEU A 77 -12.92 -2.36 4.05
N ALA A 78 -12.66 -3.48 4.72
CA ALA A 78 -12.09 -4.67 4.07
C ALA A 78 -12.86 -5.10 2.80
N TYR A 79 -14.19 -5.00 2.79
CA TYR A 79 -14.99 -5.32 1.61
C TYR A 79 -14.77 -4.33 0.44
N LEU A 80 -14.45 -3.07 0.71
CA LEU A 80 -14.10 -2.07 -0.31
C LEU A 80 -12.70 -2.31 -0.88
N VAL A 81 -11.76 -2.76 -0.05
CA VAL A 81 -10.42 -3.19 -0.48
C VAL A 81 -10.54 -4.43 -1.38
N CYS A 82 -11.30 -5.45 -0.95
CA CYS A 82 -11.56 -6.62 -1.79
C CYS A 82 -12.20 -6.23 -3.13
N ARG A 83 -13.22 -5.36 -3.10
CA ARG A 83 -13.86 -4.88 -4.34
C ARG A 83 -12.87 -4.19 -5.27
N GLU A 84 -11.92 -3.44 -4.74
CA GLU A 84 -10.89 -2.76 -5.52
C GLU A 84 -9.85 -3.73 -6.09
N ILE A 85 -9.37 -4.68 -5.30
CA ILE A 85 -8.44 -5.73 -5.75
C ILE A 85 -9.04 -6.49 -6.95
N PHE A 86 -10.31 -6.85 -6.87
CA PHE A 86 -11.01 -7.58 -7.93
C PHE A 86 -11.66 -6.70 -8.99
N SER A 87 -11.40 -5.39 -8.99
CA SER A 87 -12.04 -4.47 -9.94
C SER A 87 -11.44 -4.54 -11.34
N ASN A 88 -10.16 -4.89 -11.46
CA ASN A 88 -9.44 -4.94 -12.73
C ASN A 88 -8.45 -6.11 -12.73
N GLU A 89 -8.31 -6.74 -13.89
CA GLU A 89 -7.25 -7.71 -14.18
C GLU A 89 -6.02 -6.98 -14.75
N GLN A 90 -4.87 -7.64 -14.74
CA GLN A 90 -3.65 -7.13 -15.37
C GLN A 90 -3.87 -6.93 -16.88
N ASP A 91 -3.68 -5.70 -17.35
CA ASP A 91 -3.71 -5.40 -18.77
C ASP A 91 -2.42 -5.86 -19.48
N ILE A 92 -2.46 -5.93 -20.83
CA ILE A 92 -1.32 -6.41 -21.64
C ILE A 92 -0.09 -5.49 -21.59
N ARG A 93 -0.26 -4.21 -21.26
CA ARG A 93 0.79 -3.19 -21.25
C ARG A 93 1.45 -3.06 -19.88
N THR A 94 0.74 -3.42 -18.82
CA THR A 94 1.22 -3.34 -17.44
C THR A 94 2.16 -4.51 -17.14
N PRO A 95 3.44 -4.23 -16.81
CA PRO A 95 4.39 -5.25 -16.37
C PRO A 95 3.91 -6.00 -15.12
N SER A 96 4.25 -7.27 -15.02
CA SER A 96 3.75 -8.13 -13.94
C SER A 96 4.23 -7.70 -12.56
N ASP A 97 5.46 -7.20 -12.45
CA ASP A 97 6.02 -6.66 -11.21
C ASP A 97 5.23 -5.45 -10.70
N VAL A 98 4.88 -4.52 -11.59
CA VAL A 98 4.06 -3.34 -11.28
C VAL A 98 2.68 -3.76 -10.79
N PHE A 99 2.01 -4.66 -11.52
CA PHE A 99 0.68 -5.14 -11.16
C PHE A 99 0.66 -5.88 -9.81
N ILE A 100 1.63 -6.78 -9.58
CA ILE A 100 1.76 -7.52 -8.33
C ILE A 100 2.05 -6.54 -7.18
N CYS A 101 2.92 -5.55 -7.37
CA CYS A 101 3.24 -4.55 -6.36
C CYS A 101 2.01 -3.72 -5.97
N GLN A 102 1.25 -3.23 -6.96
CA GLN A 102 0.00 -2.50 -6.73
C GLN A 102 -1.04 -3.35 -5.99
N SER A 103 -1.21 -4.61 -6.40
CA SER A 103 -2.14 -5.53 -5.76
C SER A 103 -1.74 -5.84 -4.31
N ARG A 104 -0.45 -6.03 -4.04
CA ARG A 104 0.08 -6.20 -2.68
C ARG A 104 -0.12 -4.96 -1.82
N SER A 105 -0.01 -3.76 -2.39
CA SER A 105 -0.30 -2.51 -1.71
C SER A 105 -1.77 -2.41 -1.27
N LEU A 106 -2.70 -2.92 -2.09
CA LEU A 106 -4.11 -3.02 -1.70
C LEU A 106 -4.33 -4.06 -0.60
N LEU A 107 -3.74 -5.25 -0.72
CA LEU A 107 -3.83 -6.30 0.29
C LEU A 107 -3.28 -5.86 1.65
N ALA A 108 -2.24 -5.03 1.67
CA ALA A 108 -1.65 -4.48 2.89
C ALA A 108 -2.62 -3.56 3.68
N GLN A 109 -3.71 -3.10 3.07
CA GLN A 109 -4.76 -2.33 3.75
C GLN A 109 -5.75 -3.23 4.50
N LEU A 110 -5.73 -4.55 4.27
CA LEU A 110 -6.51 -5.50 5.06
C LEU A 110 -5.89 -5.65 6.47
N PRO A 111 -6.69 -6.05 7.47
CA PRO A 111 -6.14 -6.30 8.81
C PRO A 111 -5.00 -7.33 8.75
N ALA A 112 -3.95 -7.09 9.54
CA ALA A 112 -2.80 -7.99 9.60
C ALA A 112 -3.23 -9.44 9.91
N ASN A 113 -2.54 -10.41 9.32
CA ASN A 113 -2.82 -11.85 9.47
C ASN A 113 -4.19 -12.32 8.97
N THR A 114 -4.94 -11.51 8.21
CA THR A 114 -6.21 -11.95 7.57
C THR A 114 -5.96 -13.01 6.49
N LEU A 115 -4.86 -12.90 5.74
CA LEU A 115 -4.56 -13.76 4.59
C LEU A 115 -3.12 -14.28 4.67
N THR A 116 -2.94 -15.57 4.44
CA THR A 116 -1.62 -16.16 4.24
C THR A 116 -1.02 -15.68 2.91
N GLU A 117 0.32 -15.70 2.79
CA GLU A 117 0.98 -15.34 1.52
C GLU A 117 0.47 -16.19 0.35
N SER A 118 0.28 -17.50 0.57
CA SER A 118 -0.28 -18.39 -0.45
C SER A 118 -1.67 -17.94 -0.92
N THR A 119 -2.56 -17.57 0.01
CA THR A 119 -3.90 -17.06 -0.34
C THR A 119 -3.83 -15.73 -1.06
N GLN A 120 -2.90 -14.85 -0.68
CA GLN A 120 -2.69 -13.58 -1.38
C GLN A 120 -2.23 -13.81 -2.83
N ILE A 121 -1.34 -14.79 -3.05
CA ILE A 121 -0.90 -15.21 -4.38
C ILE A 121 -2.07 -15.80 -5.16
N ASP A 122 -2.94 -16.62 -4.57
CA ASP A 122 -4.12 -17.17 -5.25
C ASP A 122 -5.05 -16.07 -5.78
N MET A 123 -5.27 -15.03 -4.97
CA MET A 123 -6.08 -13.88 -5.35
C MET A 123 -5.46 -13.11 -6.52
N ILE A 124 -4.15 -12.82 -6.46
CA ILE A 124 -3.44 -12.04 -7.48
C ILE A 124 -3.24 -12.85 -8.76
N TYR A 125 -2.89 -14.13 -8.64
CA TYR A 125 -2.61 -15.01 -9.77
C TYR A 125 -3.82 -15.11 -10.71
N GLY A 126 -5.03 -15.19 -10.16
CA GLY A 126 -6.27 -15.20 -10.94
C GLY A 126 -6.47 -13.95 -11.81
N LEU A 127 -5.90 -12.82 -11.38
CA LEU A 127 -5.98 -11.52 -12.04
C LEU A 127 -4.81 -11.26 -13.00
N LEU A 128 -3.78 -12.12 -13.01
CA LEU A 128 -2.67 -11.99 -13.96
C LEU A 128 -3.13 -12.25 -15.39
N HIS A 129 -2.49 -11.56 -16.32
CA HIS A 129 -2.80 -11.67 -17.74
C HIS A 129 -2.59 -13.12 -18.21
N LYS A 130 -3.47 -13.62 -19.08
CA LYS A 130 -3.47 -15.02 -19.54
C LYS A 130 -2.10 -15.49 -20.04
N ARG A 131 -1.38 -14.64 -20.77
CA ARG A 131 -0.02 -14.92 -21.30
C ARG A 131 0.99 -15.32 -20.23
N ILE A 132 0.87 -14.74 -19.03
CA ILE A 132 1.73 -15.05 -17.88
C ILE A 132 1.30 -16.38 -17.28
N ARG A 133 0.00 -16.55 -17.01
CA ARG A 133 -0.55 -17.80 -16.46
C ARG A 133 -0.30 -19.04 -17.32
N GLU A 134 -0.23 -18.88 -18.64
CA GLU A 134 0.10 -19.96 -19.57
C GLU A 134 1.56 -20.43 -19.46
N LYS A 135 2.46 -19.59 -18.94
CA LYS A 135 3.90 -19.86 -18.83
C LYS A 135 4.37 -20.08 -17.40
N VAL A 136 3.67 -19.51 -16.42
CA VAL A 136 3.98 -19.59 -14.99
C VAL A 136 2.90 -20.43 -14.29
N PRO A 137 3.15 -21.72 -14.02
CA PRO A 137 2.21 -22.58 -13.32
C PRO A 137 2.07 -22.18 -11.84
N ARG A 138 0.83 -22.04 -11.36
CA ARG A 138 0.55 -21.61 -9.98
C ARG A 138 1.19 -22.50 -8.91
N ASP A 139 1.23 -23.81 -9.14
CA ASP A 139 1.78 -24.83 -8.24
C ASP A 139 3.30 -24.69 -8.04
N LYS A 140 4.00 -24.01 -8.96
CA LYS A 140 5.45 -23.79 -8.91
C LYS A 140 5.89 -22.48 -8.27
N VAL A 141 4.94 -21.65 -7.80
CA VAL A 141 5.21 -20.32 -7.23
C VAL A 141 4.62 -20.18 -5.82
N PRO A 142 5.23 -20.78 -4.78
CA PRO A 142 4.76 -20.69 -3.40
C PRO A 142 4.93 -19.30 -2.76
N THR A 143 5.85 -18.47 -3.27
CA THR A 143 6.18 -17.15 -2.69
C THR A 143 6.06 -16.03 -3.72
N PHE A 144 5.86 -14.79 -3.25
CA PHE A 144 5.83 -13.63 -4.15
C PHE A 144 7.15 -13.42 -4.88
N ASN A 145 8.28 -13.76 -4.26
CA ASN A 145 9.60 -13.64 -4.88
C ASN A 145 9.74 -14.60 -6.06
N GLU A 146 9.26 -15.83 -5.92
CA GLU A 146 9.25 -16.81 -7.00
C GLU A 146 8.28 -16.39 -8.11
N LEU A 147 7.08 -15.91 -7.76
CA LEU A 147 6.14 -15.38 -8.74
C LEU A 147 6.76 -14.23 -9.57
N LEU A 148 7.38 -13.24 -8.91
CA LEU A 148 8.01 -12.10 -9.57
C LEU A 148 9.15 -12.54 -10.48
N LYS A 149 9.99 -13.47 -10.01
CA LYS A 149 11.11 -14.00 -10.79
C LYS A 149 10.61 -14.70 -12.06
N GLU A 150 9.65 -15.61 -11.94
CA GLU A 150 9.12 -16.37 -13.08
C GLU A 150 8.37 -15.46 -14.06
N CYS A 151 7.62 -14.47 -13.56
CA CYS A 151 6.97 -13.47 -14.42
C CYS A 151 7.99 -12.66 -15.21
N GLY A 152 9.07 -12.19 -14.56
CA GLY A 152 10.14 -11.44 -15.22
C GLY A 152 10.81 -12.25 -16.32
N MET A 153 11.17 -13.50 -16.05
CA MET A 153 11.75 -14.41 -17.07
C MET A 153 10.82 -14.62 -18.26
N VAL A 154 9.52 -14.77 -18.02
CA VAL A 154 8.52 -14.93 -19.09
C VAL A 154 8.38 -13.65 -19.91
N GLU A 155 8.40 -12.49 -19.26
CA GLU A 155 8.29 -11.19 -19.94
C GLU A 155 9.49 -10.89 -20.83
N GLU A 156 10.71 -11.26 -20.42
CA GLU A 156 11.91 -11.19 -21.27
C GLU A 156 11.73 -11.97 -22.58
N THR A 157 11.15 -13.18 -22.52
CA THR A 157 10.90 -13.98 -23.74
C THR A 157 9.89 -13.34 -24.70
N PHE A 158 9.02 -12.46 -24.21
CA PHE A 158 8.09 -11.72 -25.07
C PHE A 158 8.78 -10.55 -25.76
N VAL A 159 9.66 -9.84 -25.06
CA VAL A 159 10.45 -8.72 -25.64
C VAL A 159 11.27 -9.25 -26.80
N ASP A 160 11.97 -10.37 -26.61
CA ASP A 160 12.80 -11.00 -27.64
C ASP A 160 12.01 -11.46 -28.88
N HIS A 161 10.71 -11.72 -28.74
CA HIS A 161 9.87 -12.19 -29.85
C HIS A 161 9.32 -11.06 -30.74
N PHE A 162 9.30 -9.81 -30.23
CA PHE A 162 8.87 -8.64 -31.01
C PHE A 162 10.00 -8.03 -31.86
N ASP A 163 11.26 -8.32 -31.53
CA ASP A 163 12.43 -7.83 -32.28
C ASP A 163 12.81 -8.71 -33.50
N ILE A 164 12.10 -9.81 -33.77
CA ILE A 164 12.40 -10.77 -34.86
C ILE A 164 11.31 -10.80 -35.95
N ARG A 165 10.66 -9.67 -36.24
CA ARG A 165 9.90 -9.53 -37.50
C ARG A 165 10.45 -8.38 -38.32
N PRO A 166 11.33 -8.65 -39.31
CA PRO A 166 11.62 -7.66 -40.33
C PRO A 166 10.34 -7.42 -41.15
N LEU A 167 10.05 -6.14 -41.40
CA LEU A 167 9.05 -5.66 -42.36
C LEU A 167 9.36 -6.16 -43.77
#